data_AF-A0A1H9RUD4-F1
#
_entry.id   AF-A0A1H9RUD4-F1
#
_cell.length_a   1.000
_cell.length_b   1.000
_cell.length_c   1.000
_cell.angle_alpha   90.00
_cell.angle_beta   90.00
_cell.angle_gamma   90.00
#
_symmetry.space_group_name_H-M   'P 1'
#
loop_
_entity.id
_entity.type
_entity.pdbx_description
1 polymer ?
#
loop_
_entity_poly.entity_id
_entity_poly.type
_entity_poly.pdbx_seq_one_letter_code
_entity_poly.pdbx_strand_id
1 'polypeptide(L)'
;MIYLNIILFKMAIIKSITVKDIKLELGELIRRIRKEHRLNQDELADALNISRITISNLELGKNTTLDTLLKVFLYFDKLDNFHEYIKELARNSSLESLY
;
A
#
# COMPACT_ATOMS: atom_id res chain seq x y z
N MET A 1 7.58 -22.12 -27.85
CA MET A 1 8.04 -21.05 -26.94
C MET A 1 6.91 -20.15 -26.44
N ILE A 2 5.95 -19.73 -27.27
CA ILE A 2 4.80 -18.91 -26.86
C ILE A 2 3.91 -19.61 -25.80
N TYR A 3 3.61 -20.89 -25.98
CA TYR A 3 2.81 -21.68 -25.01
C TYR A 3 3.45 -21.78 -23.62
N LEU A 4 4.77 -21.87 -23.52
CA LEU A 4 5.46 -21.96 -22.23
C LEU A 4 5.38 -20.63 -21.46
N ASN A 5 5.47 -19.49 -22.16
CA ASN A 5 5.26 -18.17 -21.57
C ASN A 5 3.82 -17.97 -21.10
N ILE A 6 2.83 -18.43 -21.85
CA ILE A 6 1.42 -18.38 -21.44
C ILE A 6 1.18 -19.27 -20.21
N ILE A 7 1.77 -20.47 -20.16
CA ILE A 7 1.66 -21.37 -19.00
C ILE A 7 2.37 -20.79 -17.77
N LEU A 8 3.58 -20.22 -17.93
CA LEU A 8 4.28 -19.53 -16.84
C LEU A 8 3.51 -18.30 -16.34
N PHE A 9 2.90 -17.53 -17.25
CA PHE A 9 2.03 -16.40 -16.92
C PHE A 9 0.75 -16.87 -16.21
N LYS A 10 0.14 -17.96 -16.67
CA LYS A 10 -1.07 -18.55 -16.08
C LYS A 10 -0.79 -19.25 -14.73
N MET A 11 0.42 -19.82 -14.55
CA MET A 11 0.92 -20.32 -13.26
C MET A 11 1.22 -19.18 -12.28
N ALA A 12 1.72 -18.04 -12.76
CA ALA A 12 1.87 -16.83 -11.95
C ALA A 12 0.50 -16.25 -11.51
N ILE A 13 -0.54 -16.43 -12.32
CA ILE A 13 -1.93 -16.01 -12.01
C ILE A 13 -2.59 -16.82 -10.89
N ILE A 14 -2.08 -18.00 -10.52
CA ILE A 14 -2.61 -18.80 -9.38
C ILE A 14 -1.76 -18.58 -8.11
N LYS A 15 -1.19 -17.40 -7.93
CA LYS A 15 -0.69 -16.99 -6.62
C LYS A 15 -1.78 -16.15 -5.96
N SER A 16 -2.44 -16.70 -4.95
CA SER A 16 -3.34 -15.91 -4.12
C SER A 16 -2.55 -14.80 -3.44
N ILE A 17 -2.96 -13.55 -3.68
CA ILE A 17 -2.36 -12.39 -3.01
C ILE A 17 -2.58 -12.57 -1.51
N THR A 18 -1.50 -12.50 -0.73
CA THR A 18 -1.56 -12.60 0.72
C THR A 18 -1.60 -11.23 1.38
N VAL A 19 -2.05 -11.18 2.64
CA VAL A 19 -1.94 -9.96 3.49
C VAL A 19 -0.49 -9.46 3.56
N LYS A 20 0.49 -10.37 3.54
CA LYS A 20 1.91 -10.03 3.55
C LYS A 20 2.32 -9.32 2.26
N ASP A 21 1.84 -9.78 1.11
CA ASP A 21 2.15 -9.17 -0.19
C ASP A 21 1.64 -7.72 -0.23
N ILE A 22 0.38 -7.49 0.18
CA ILE A 22 -0.20 -6.14 0.27
C ILE A 22 0.59 -5.23 1.21
N LYS A 23 1.01 -5.74 2.38
CA LYS A 23 1.82 -4.95 3.33
C LYS A 23 3.16 -4.53 2.73
N LEU A 24 3.82 -5.41 1.97
CA LEU A 24 5.08 -5.12 1.31
C LEU A 24 4.90 -4.08 0.20
N GLU A 25 3.87 -4.23 -0.62
CA GLU A 25 3.54 -3.28 -1.70
C GLU A 25 3.21 -1.89 -1.17
N LEU A 26 2.43 -1.80 -0.09
CA LEU A 26 2.14 -0.53 0.59
C LEU A 26 3.41 0.11 1.18
N GLY A 27 4.27 -0.69 1.82
CA GLY A 27 5.53 -0.22 2.36
C GLY A 27 6.46 0.38 1.28
N GLU A 28 6.60 -0.32 0.16
CA GLU A 28 7.40 0.17 -0.98
C GLU A 28 6.78 1.40 -1.66
N LEU A 29 5.44 1.47 -1.76
CA LEU A 29 4.74 2.67 -2.24
C LEU A 29 5.09 3.89 -1.38
N ILE A 30 5.02 3.76 -0.06
CA ILE A 30 5.32 4.85 0.88
C ILE A 30 6.78 5.26 0.77
N ARG A 31 7.69 4.29 0.68
CA ARG A 31 9.12 4.54 0.48
C ARG A 31 9.39 5.32 -0.79
N ARG A 32 8.70 4.97 -1.88
CA ARG A 32 8.81 5.67 -3.17
C ARG A 32 8.33 7.12 -3.05
N ILE A 33 7.12 7.33 -2.51
CA ILE A 33 6.56 8.68 -2.31
C ILE A 33 7.51 9.53 -1.45
N ARG A 34 8.00 9.01 -0.32
CA ARG A 34 8.94 9.75 0.54
C ARG A 34 10.19 10.19 -0.23
N LYS A 35 10.76 9.29 -1.05
CA LYS A 35 11.95 9.59 -1.86
C LYS A 35 11.67 10.60 -2.98
N GLU A 36 10.49 10.55 -3.60
CA GLU A 36 10.06 11.56 -4.59
C GLU A 36 10.01 12.96 -3.98
N HIS A 37 9.60 13.05 -2.71
CA HIS A 37 9.63 14.28 -1.90
C HIS A 37 11.01 14.61 -1.31
N ARG A 38 12.06 13.85 -1.65
CA ARG A 38 13.45 14.03 -1.20
C ARG A 38 13.66 13.96 0.32
N LEU A 39 12.76 13.27 1.03
CA LEU A 39 12.87 13.10 2.48
C LEU A 39 13.64 11.82 2.81
N ASN A 40 14.47 11.86 3.84
CA ASN A 40 14.98 10.69 4.53
C ASN A 40 13.94 10.17 5.57
N GLN A 41 14.20 9.02 6.19
CA GLN A 41 13.24 8.42 7.14
C GLN A 41 13.07 9.24 8.42
N ASP A 42 14.14 9.91 8.90
CA ASP A 42 14.09 10.77 10.09
C ASP A 42 13.25 12.01 9.80
N GLU A 43 13.44 12.66 8.65
CA GLU A 43 12.68 13.85 8.26
C GLU A 43 11.18 13.58 8.14
N LEU A 44 10.78 12.43 7.59
CA LEU A 44 9.36 12.03 7.56
C LEU A 44 8.85 11.71 8.97
N ALA A 45 9.67 11.07 9.81
CA ALA A 45 9.29 10.73 11.17
C ALA A 45 9.06 11.99 12.01
N ASP A 46 9.94 12.97 11.90
CA ASP A 46 9.85 14.28 12.55
C ASP A 46 8.61 15.04 12.09
N ALA A 47 8.35 15.09 10.78
CA ALA A 47 7.16 15.73 10.21
C ALA A 47 5.84 15.13 10.71
N LEU A 48 5.84 13.83 11.02
CA LEU A 48 4.67 13.10 11.51
C LEU A 48 4.63 12.95 13.03
N ASN A 49 5.63 13.47 13.75
CA ASN A 49 5.83 13.31 15.19
C ASN A 49 5.74 11.84 15.64
N ILE A 50 6.49 10.95 14.96
CA ILE A 50 6.63 9.53 15.29
C ILE A 50 8.10 9.10 15.22
N SER A 51 8.42 7.87 15.63
CA SER A 51 9.81 7.40 15.58
C SER A 51 10.25 7.04 14.16
N ARG A 52 11.55 7.25 13.84
CA ARG A 52 12.16 6.74 12.60
C ARG A 52 11.97 5.23 12.42
N ILE A 53 12.01 4.47 13.52
CA ILE A 53 11.79 3.02 13.50
C ILE A 53 10.37 2.70 13.03
N THR A 54 9.38 3.49 13.42
CA THR A 54 7.99 3.35 12.95
C THR A 54 7.90 3.56 11.44
N ILE A 55 8.56 4.58 10.89
CA ILE A 55 8.64 4.80 9.43
C ILE A 55 9.34 3.63 8.73
N SER A 56 10.47 3.16 9.27
CA SER A 56 11.21 2.02 8.71
C SER A 56 10.37 0.74 8.71
N ASN A 57 9.66 0.46 9.81
CA ASN A 57 8.77 -0.70 9.91
C ASN A 57 7.61 -0.62 8.91
N LEU A 58 6.99 0.56 8.77
CA LEU A 58 5.96 0.82 7.77
C LEU A 58 6.47 0.52 6.35
N GLU A 59 7.64 1.07 5.98
CA GLU A 59 8.24 0.86 4.65
C GLU A 59 8.62 -0.60 4.38
N LEU A 60 8.88 -1.38 5.43
CA LEU A 60 9.18 -2.81 5.35
C LEU A 60 7.91 -3.70 5.44
N GLY A 61 6.72 -3.12 5.56
CA GLY A 61 5.46 -3.85 5.74
C GLY A 61 5.35 -4.59 7.09
N LYS A 62 6.09 -4.15 8.11
CA LYS A 62 6.17 -4.76 9.45
C LYS A 62 5.43 -3.89 10.47
N ASN A 63 4.86 -4.52 11.51
CA ASN A 63 4.43 -3.93 12.80
C ASN A 63 4.00 -2.44 12.77
N THR A 64 3.19 -2.05 11.79
CA THR A 64 2.71 -0.68 11.61
C THR A 64 1.21 -0.64 11.88
N THR A 65 0.73 0.49 12.37
CA THR A 65 -0.70 0.69 12.63
C THR A 65 -1.39 1.33 11.43
N LEU A 66 -2.71 1.15 11.33
CA LEU A 66 -3.51 1.84 10.32
C LEU A 66 -3.38 3.37 10.47
N ASP A 67 -3.43 3.90 11.69
CA ASP A 67 -3.20 5.32 11.97
C ASP A 67 -1.89 5.85 11.39
N THR A 68 -0.80 5.08 11.48
CA THR A 68 0.51 5.48 10.92
C THR A 68 0.43 5.57 9.41
N LEU A 69 -0.20 4.59 8.76
CA LEU A 69 -0.43 4.60 7.31
C LEU A 69 -1.28 5.79 6.89
N LEU A 70 -2.38 6.05 7.59
CA LEU A 70 -3.28 7.16 7.29
C LEU A 70 -2.63 8.53 7.50
N LYS A 71 -1.79 8.69 8.53
CA LYS A 71 -0.97 9.91 8.73
C LYS A 71 -0.03 10.17 7.56
N VAL A 72 0.63 9.13 7.06
CA VAL A 72 1.49 9.24 5.87
C VAL A 72 0.68 9.60 4.63
N PHE A 73 -0.48 8.98 4.44
CA PHE A 73 -1.36 9.30 3.31
C PHE A 73 -1.89 10.72 3.38
N LEU A 74 -2.21 11.22 4.58
CA LEU A 74 -2.59 12.61 4.79
C LEU A 74 -1.43 13.55 4.46
N TYR A 75 -0.23 13.29 4.97
CA TYR A 75 0.94 14.14 4.74
C TYR A 75 1.33 14.28 3.26
N PHE A 76 1.05 13.26 2.44
CA PHE A 76 1.34 13.26 1.01
C PHE A 76 0.10 13.49 0.12
N ASP A 77 -0.97 14.05 0.66
CA ASP A 77 -2.22 14.37 -0.07
C ASP A 77 -2.80 13.16 -0.84
N LYS A 78 -2.69 11.96 -0.25
CA LYS A 78 -3.23 10.69 -0.78
C LYS A 78 -4.50 10.21 -0.08
N LEU A 79 -4.84 10.80 1.08
CA LEU A 79 -5.94 10.33 1.91
C LEU A 79 -7.29 10.39 1.17
N ASP A 80 -7.56 11.46 0.43
CA ASP A 80 -8.82 11.62 -0.31
C ASP A 80 -8.97 10.56 -1.41
N ASN A 81 -7.91 10.32 -2.19
CA ASN A 81 -7.90 9.27 -3.21
C ASN A 81 -8.11 7.88 -2.60
N PHE A 82 -7.51 7.62 -1.44
CA PHE A 82 -7.69 6.36 -0.74
C PHE A 82 -9.12 6.20 -0.20
N HIS A 83 -9.73 7.28 0.30
CA HIS A 83 -11.12 7.31 0.73
C HIS A 83 -12.10 7.04 -0.42
N GLU A 84 -11.89 7.67 -1.58
CA GLU A 84 -12.72 7.43 -2.76
C GLU A 84 -12.59 5.98 -3.26
N TYR A 85 -11.39 5.40 -3.25
CA TYR A 85 -11.19 3.98 -3.55
C TYR A 85 -12.00 3.06 -2.61
N ILE A 86 -12.00 3.33 -1.30
CA ILE A 86 -12.79 2.56 -0.33
C ILE A 86 -14.29 2.68 -0.62
N LYS A 87 -14.78 3.88 -0.96
CA LYS A 87 -16.19 4.08 -1.35
C LYS A 87 -16.55 3.33 -2.62
N GLU A 88 -15.66 3.28 -3.61
CA GLU A 88 -15.87 2.51 -4.83
C GLU A 88 -15.99 1.01 -4.55
N LEU A 89 -15.11 0.46 -3.71
CA LEU A 89 -15.20 -0.93 -3.28
C LEU A 89 -16.53 -1.24 -2.58
N ALA A 90 -16.98 -0.35 -1.70
CA ALA A 90 -18.26 -0.51 -0.98
C ALA A 90 -19.48 -0.42 -1.92
N ARG A 91 -19.41 0.39 -2.98
CA ARG A 91 -20.48 0.48 -4.00
C ARG A 91 -20.54 -0.79 -4.84
N ASN A 92 -19.39 -1.27 -5.30
CA ASN A 92 -19.33 -2.43 -6.18
C ASN A 92 -19.77 -3.73 -5.49
N SER A 93 -19.50 -3.89 -4.19
CA SER A 93 -19.99 -5.03 -3.41
C SER A 93 -21.51 -5.03 -3.20
N SER A 94 -22.15 -3.85 -3.18
CA SER A 94 -23.61 -3.74 -3.09
C SER A 94 -24.34 -4.12 -4.39
N LEU A 95 -23.68 -4.03 -5.54
CA LEU A 95 -24.23 -4.41 -6.84
C LEU A 95 -24.15 -5.92 -7.11
N GLU A 96 -23.17 -6.63 -6.54
CA GLU A 96 -23.07 -8.09 -6.61
C GLU A 96 -24.15 -8.82 -5.79
N SER A 97 -24.80 -8.15 -4.83
CA SER A 97 -25.89 -8.71 -4.01
C SER A 97 -27.27 -8.73 -4.69
N LEU A 98 -27.39 -8.10 -5.87
CA LEU A 98 -28.66 -7.94 -6.60
C LEU A 98 -28.87 -8.96 -7.72
N TYR A 99 -27.97 -9.93 -7.86
CA TYR A 99 -28.04 -11.09 -8.76
C TYR A 99 -27.74 -12.37 -8.00
#